data_AF-A0A1C7NQC3-F1
#
_entry.id   AF-A0A1C7NQC3-F1
#
_cell.length_a   1.000
_cell.length_b   1.000
_cell.length_c   1.000
_cell.angle_alpha   90.00
_cell.angle_beta   90.00
_cell.angle_gamma   90.00
#
_symmetry.space_group_name_H-M   'P 1'
#
loop_
_entity.id
_entity.type
_entity.pdbx_description
1 polymer ?
#
loop_
_entity_poly.entity_id
_entity_poly.type
_entity_poly.pdbx_seq_one_letter_code
_entity_poly.pdbx_strand_id
1 'polypeptide(L)'
;MSLGISTTASRVLFHKVIGMLSGGFSGLSVTHCDAGNYNSVPSNTLGLKMARTRELLYRWLELAALTLFFRTSECTVLRLPIESYLRLAHTAKLFVFLAEYRKPILSEAHKNRWPVLRHPVLYYPTEKIIQTLIYQQFFIGSCVMAAPVLTPYTTYVEVYFPKDRQRIKW
;
A
#
# COMPACT_ATOMS: atom_id res chain seq x y z
N MET A 1 16.20 -24.14 10.99
CA MET A 1 15.44 -24.50 9.77
C MET A 1 14.66 -23.26 9.34
N SER A 2 15.15 -22.52 8.35
CA SER A 2 14.60 -21.22 7.96
C SER A 2 13.23 -21.41 7.31
N LEU A 3 12.19 -20.85 7.92
CA LEU A 3 10.87 -20.71 7.29
C LEU A 3 10.99 -19.65 6.19
N GLY A 4 11.45 -20.09 5.02
CA GLY A 4 11.42 -19.32 3.79
C GLY A 4 10.00 -18.86 3.51
N ILE A 5 9.87 -17.56 3.21
CA ILE A 5 8.61 -16.96 2.75
C ILE A 5 8.16 -17.74 1.51
N SER A 6 6.99 -18.35 1.57
CA SER A 6 6.34 -18.85 0.36
C SER A 6 6.05 -17.64 -0.52
N THR A 7 6.59 -17.66 -1.74
CA THR A 7 6.40 -16.66 -2.81
C THR A 7 4.92 -16.28 -3.03
N THR A 8 3.98 -17.10 -2.59
CA THR A 8 2.54 -16.85 -2.67
C THR A 8 2.05 -15.74 -1.72
N ALA A 9 2.68 -15.54 -0.57
CA ALA A 9 2.22 -14.58 0.44
C ALA A 9 2.62 -13.12 0.11
N SER A 10 3.82 -12.92 -0.45
CA SER A 10 4.25 -11.60 -0.93
C SER A 10 3.46 -11.13 -2.14
N ARG A 11 2.94 -12.07 -2.95
CA ARG A 11 2.08 -11.74 -4.09
C ARG A 11 0.82 -10.97 -3.70
N VAL A 12 0.36 -11.10 -2.47
CA VAL A 12 -0.86 -10.44 -2.01
C VAL A 12 -0.68 -8.92 -1.90
N LEU A 13 0.51 -8.46 -1.50
CA LEU A 13 0.77 -7.03 -1.29
C LEU A 13 0.72 -6.24 -2.61
N PHE A 14 1.37 -6.72 -3.67
CA PHE A 14 1.29 -6.03 -4.96
C PHE A 14 -0.12 -6.06 -5.54
N HIS A 15 -0.86 -7.18 -5.44
CA HIS A 15 -2.25 -7.23 -5.91
C HIS A 15 -3.16 -6.21 -5.19
N LYS A 16 -2.88 -5.90 -3.92
CA LYS A 16 -3.62 -4.88 -3.19
C LYS A 16 -3.35 -3.49 -3.74
N VAL A 17 -2.10 -3.16 -4.05
CA VAL A 17 -1.76 -1.89 -4.70
C VAL A 17 -2.42 -1.80 -6.09
N ILE A 18 -2.31 -2.85 -6.91
CA ILE A 18 -2.98 -2.92 -8.22
C ILE A 18 -4.48 -2.68 -8.06
N GLY A 19 -5.15 -3.40 -7.14
CA GLY A 19 -6.58 -3.25 -6.91
C GLY A 19 -6.99 -1.84 -6.47
N MET A 20 -6.19 -1.18 -5.63
CA MET A 20 -6.44 0.20 -5.22
C MET A 20 -6.28 1.19 -6.39
N LEU A 21 -5.26 1.02 -7.23
CA LEU A 21 -5.00 1.91 -8.38
C LEU A 21 -6.01 1.68 -9.50
N SER A 22 -6.30 0.44 -9.86
CA SER A 22 -7.33 0.08 -10.84
C SER A 22 -8.72 0.53 -10.38
N GLY A 23 -9.05 0.32 -9.09
CA GLY A 23 -10.29 0.83 -8.51
C GLY A 23 -10.40 2.35 -8.63
N GLY A 24 -9.29 3.06 -8.42
CA GLY A 24 -9.22 4.50 -8.62
C GLY A 24 -9.55 4.93 -10.05
N PHE A 25 -9.04 4.22 -11.07
CA PHE A 25 -9.42 4.44 -12.47
C PHE A 25 -10.88 4.13 -12.77
N SER A 26 -11.46 3.15 -12.07
CA SER A 26 -12.89 2.80 -12.17
C SER A 26 -13.81 3.77 -11.41
N GLY A 27 -13.29 4.86 -10.83
CA GLY A 27 -14.08 5.85 -10.11
C GLY A 27 -14.30 5.54 -8.62
N LEU A 28 -13.65 4.50 -8.07
CA LEU A 28 -13.60 4.26 -6.63
C LEU A 28 -12.59 5.23 -6.02
N SER A 29 -13.07 6.42 -5.66
CA SER A 29 -12.21 7.52 -5.21
C SER A 29 -11.47 7.22 -3.89
N VAL A 30 -12.06 6.35 -3.06
CA VAL A 30 -11.53 5.98 -1.74
C VAL A 30 -11.33 4.47 -1.67
N THR A 31 -10.09 4.07 -1.46
CA THR A 31 -9.69 2.68 -1.29
C THR A 31 -8.76 2.52 -0.08
N HIS A 32 -8.72 1.32 0.48
CA HIS A 32 -7.84 0.97 1.60
C HIS A 32 -7.45 -0.50 1.56
N CYS A 33 -6.52 -0.88 2.42
CA CYS A 33 -6.13 -2.26 2.62
C CYS A 33 -6.03 -2.59 4.12
N ASP A 34 -6.45 -3.80 4.50
CA ASP A 34 -6.43 -4.24 5.89
C ASP A 34 -5.05 -4.71 6.33
N ALA A 35 -4.40 -3.97 7.23
CA ALA A 35 -3.11 -4.35 7.78
C ALA A 35 -3.13 -5.78 8.34
N GLY A 36 -2.38 -6.67 7.69
CA GLY A 36 -2.16 -8.06 8.10
C GLY A 36 -3.04 -9.12 7.43
N ASN A 37 -4.11 -8.74 6.71
CA ASN A 37 -5.07 -9.55 5.94
C ASN A 37 -5.58 -10.88 6.57
N TYR A 38 -6.64 -11.45 6.02
CA TYR A 38 -7.46 -12.50 6.64
C TYR A 38 -7.05 -13.96 6.32
N ASN A 39 -6.24 -14.21 5.28
CA ASN A 39 -6.05 -15.59 4.81
C ASN A 39 -4.73 -16.21 5.31
N SER A 40 -4.66 -16.53 6.61
CA SER A 40 -3.71 -17.55 7.05
C SER A 40 -4.36 -18.92 6.85
N VAL A 41 -4.16 -19.50 5.67
CA VAL A 41 -4.68 -20.84 5.38
C VAL A 41 -3.80 -21.85 6.14
N PRO A 42 -4.37 -22.64 7.06
CA PRO A 42 -3.60 -23.62 7.82
C PRO A 42 -2.96 -24.64 6.88
N SER A 43 -1.79 -25.15 7.27
CA SER A 43 -0.90 -25.99 6.45
C SER A 43 -1.51 -27.32 6.00
N ASN A 44 -2.72 -27.65 6.44
CA ASN A 44 -3.44 -28.88 6.11
C ASN A 44 -4.22 -28.80 4.79
N THR A 45 -4.18 -27.65 4.12
CA THR A 45 -4.85 -27.43 2.82
C THR A 45 -3.82 -27.59 1.70
N LEU A 46 -3.99 -28.63 0.88
CA LEU A 46 -3.05 -29.04 -0.18
C LEU A 46 -2.63 -27.83 -1.04
N GLY A 47 -1.34 -27.48 -1.03
CA GLY A 47 -0.76 -26.44 -1.89
C GLY A 47 -1.00 -24.97 -1.48
N LEU A 48 -1.79 -24.70 -0.43
CA LEU A 48 -2.17 -23.34 -0.01
C LEU A 48 -1.62 -22.98 1.37
N LYS A 49 -0.33 -23.24 1.63
CA LYS A 49 0.30 -22.81 2.89
C LYS A 49 0.61 -21.31 2.84
N MET A 50 -0.26 -20.50 3.44
CA MET A 50 -0.05 -19.06 3.60
C MET A 50 0.17 -18.75 5.08
N ALA A 51 1.43 -18.72 5.51
CA ALA A 51 1.81 -18.30 6.86
C ALA A 51 2.21 -16.82 6.86
N ARG A 52 1.67 -16.05 7.81
CA ARG A 52 2.01 -14.63 7.99
C ARG A 52 3.35 -14.52 8.69
N THR A 53 4.33 -13.90 8.05
CA THR A 53 5.62 -13.56 8.68
C THR A 53 5.57 -12.17 9.33
N ARG A 54 6.49 -11.90 10.27
CA ARG A 54 6.64 -10.57 10.89
C ARG A 54 6.94 -9.49 9.86
N GLU A 55 7.83 -9.79 8.92
CA GLU A 55 8.18 -8.88 7.82
C GLU A 55 6.93 -8.51 7.01
N LEU A 56 6.15 -9.51 6.58
CA LEU A 56 4.95 -9.30 5.79
C LEU A 56 3.96 -8.40 6.54
N LEU A 57 3.76 -8.63 7.84
CA LEU A 57 2.91 -7.77 8.66
C LEU A 57 3.41 -6.33 8.69
N TYR A 58 4.72 -6.12 8.87
CA TYR A 58 5.29 -4.78 8.94
C TYR A 58 5.15 -4.04 7.61
N ARG A 59 5.35 -4.72 6.48
CA ARG A 59 5.08 -4.15 5.15
C ARG A 59 3.60 -3.80 4.95
N TRP A 60 2.69 -4.62 5.47
CA TRP A 60 1.26 -4.32 5.47
C TRP A 60 0.91 -3.08 6.31
N LEU A 61 1.53 -2.93 7.49
CA LEU A 61 1.34 -1.77 8.34
C LEU A 61 1.86 -0.48 7.69
N GLU A 62 3.03 -0.56 7.04
CA GLU A 62 3.61 0.54 6.27
C GLU A 62 2.70 0.94 5.10
N LEU A 63 2.20 -0.02 4.33
CA LEU A 63 1.29 0.24 3.22
C LEU A 63 -0.05 0.81 3.69
N ALA A 64 -0.66 0.24 4.73
CA ALA A 64 -1.95 0.71 5.25
C ALA A 64 -1.87 2.16 5.78
N ALA A 65 -0.74 2.56 6.37
CA ALA A 65 -0.52 3.93 6.85
C ALA A 65 -0.52 4.98 5.73
N LEU A 66 -0.27 4.55 4.49
CA LEU A 66 -0.26 5.39 3.29
C LEU A 66 -1.62 5.43 2.56
N THR A 67 -2.64 4.75 3.11
CA THR A 67 -4.01 4.76 2.56
C THR A 67 -4.93 5.72 3.33
N LEU A 68 -6.21 5.81 2.96
CA LEU A 68 -7.15 6.68 3.66
C LEU A 68 -7.59 6.12 5.03
N PHE A 69 -7.67 4.80 5.17
CA PHE A 69 -8.10 4.13 6.41
C PHE A 69 -7.02 3.20 6.94
N PHE A 70 -6.67 3.38 8.21
CA PHE A 70 -5.75 2.49 8.91
C PHE A 70 -6.54 1.48 9.75
N ARG A 71 -6.75 0.28 9.20
CA ARG A 71 -7.50 -0.78 9.86
C ARG A 71 -6.68 -2.06 9.95
N THR A 72 -6.69 -2.67 11.13
CA THR A 72 -6.13 -4.01 11.38
C THR A 72 -7.26 -5.03 11.48
N SER A 73 -6.97 -6.30 11.20
CA SER A 73 -7.89 -7.42 11.48
C SER A 73 -7.64 -8.04 12.86
N GLU A 74 -8.64 -8.66 13.46
CA GLU A 74 -8.53 -9.31 14.78
C GLU A 74 -7.43 -10.37 14.83
N CYS A 75 -7.32 -11.17 13.76
CA CYS A 75 -6.24 -12.16 13.59
C CYS A 75 -4.84 -11.53 13.51
N THR A 76 -4.77 -10.21 13.30
CA THR A 76 -3.52 -9.45 13.28
C THR A 76 -3.13 -9.00 14.66
N VAL A 77 -4.05 -8.53 15.51
CA VAL A 77 -3.72 -7.91 16.81
C VAL A 77 -3.56 -8.95 17.93
N LEU A 78 -4.39 -10.00 17.95
CA LEU A 78 -4.47 -10.93 19.09
C LEU A 78 -3.26 -11.88 19.25
N ARG A 79 -2.30 -11.87 18.32
CA ARG A 79 -1.16 -12.81 18.32
C ARG A 79 0.20 -12.14 18.09
N LEU A 80 0.30 -10.83 18.31
CA LEU A 80 1.54 -10.09 18.07
C LEU A 80 2.50 -10.18 19.25
N PRO A 81 3.81 -10.38 18.99
CA PRO A 81 4.82 -10.13 20.00
C PRO A 81 4.89 -8.63 20.32
N ILE A 82 5.42 -8.27 21.50
CA ILE A 82 5.55 -6.88 21.98
C ILE A 82 6.22 -5.96 20.95
N GLU A 83 7.28 -6.42 20.28
CA GLU A 83 7.99 -5.67 19.23
C GLU A 83 7.07 -5.21 18.09
N SER A 84 6.08 -6.03 17.72
CA SER A 84 5.14 -5.71 16.66
C SER A 84 4.16 -4.61 17.06
N TYR A 85 3.88 -4.43 18.36
CA TYR A 85 3.10 -3.29 18.85
C TYR A 85 3.85 -1.98 18.72
N LEU A 86 5.18 -1.96 18.93
CA LEU A 86 6.00 -0.75 18.70
C LEU A 86 5.96 -0.35 17.23
N ARG A 87 6.05 -1.32 16.32
CA ARG A 87 5.96 -1.05 14.88
C ARG A 87 4.58 -0.51 14.50
N LEU A 88 3.50 -1.10 15.02
CA LEU A 88 2.12 -0.66 14.86
C LEU A 88 1.92 0.78 15.38
N ALA A 89 2.41 1.08 16.60
CA ALA A 89 2.31 2.41 17.17
C ALA A 89 3.03 3.46 16.31
N HIS A 90 4.21 3.12 15.77
CA HIS A 90 4.92 4.01 14.87
C HIS A 90 4.17 4.21 13.55
N THR A 91 3.64 3.16 12.91
CA THR A 91 2.90 3.32 11.65
C THR A 91 1.57 4.05 11.86
N ALA A 92 0.92 3.86 12.99
CA ALA A 92 -0.25 4.64 13.38
C ALA A 92 0.09 6.13 13.56
N LYS A 93 1.23 6.46 14.18
CA LYS A 93 1.72 7.85 14.26
C LYS A 93 1.96 8.45 12.88
N LEU A 94 2.56 7.70 11.95
CA LEU A 94 2.75 8.14 10.57
C LEU A 94 1.41 8.41 9.87
N PHE A 95 0.43 7.53 10.06
CA PHE A 95 -0.92 7.73 9.53
C PHE A 95 -1.54 9.02 10.09
N VAL A 96 -1.50 9.24 11.41
CA VAL A 96 -2.01 10.47 12.04
C VAL A 96 -1.27 11.70 11.52
N PHE A 97 0.04 11.65 11.37
CA PHE A 97 0.85 12.75 10.84
C PHE A 97 0.40 13.18 9.43
N LEU A 98 0.06 12.22 8.57
CA LEU A 98 -0.44 12.50 7.22
C LEU A 98 -1.92 12.93 7.18
N ALA A 99 -2.62 13.05 8.31
CA ALA A 99 -4.06 13.36 8.32
C ALA A 99 -4.36 14.74 7.75
N GLU A 100 -3.60 15.78 8.14
CA GLU A 100 -3.81 17.15 7.64
C GLU A 100 -3.60 17.25 6.13
N TYR A 101 -2.66 16.49 5.58
CA TYR A 101 -2.44 16.41 4.14
C TYR A 101 -3.58 15.69 3.42
N ARG A 102 -4.18 14.65 4.02
CA ARG A 102 -5.25 13.85 3.40
C ARG A 102 -6.61 14.53 3.40
N LYS A 103 -6.92 15.40 4.37
CA LYS A 103 -8.19 16.15 4.45
C LYS A 103 -8.54 16.91 3.15
N PRO A 104 -7.68 17.78 2.59
CA PRO A 104 -8.00 18.49 1.35
C PRO A 104 -8.12 17.54 0.16
N ILE A 105 -7.30 16.50 0.08
CA ILE A 105 -7.37 15.49 -0.99
C ILE A 105 -8.71 14.74 -0.93
N LEU A 106 -9.22 14.45 0.26
CA LEU A 106 -10.53 13.82 0.42
C LEU A 106 -11.65 14.75 -0.04
N SER A 107 -11.56 16.06 0.24
CA SER A 107 -12.52 17.03 -0.28
C SER A 107 -12.45 17.14 -1.81
N GLU A 108 -11.27 17.09 -2.40
CA GLU A 108 -11.03 17.07 -3.85
C GLU A 108 -11.62 15.79 -4.48
N ALA A 109 -11.36 14.64 -3.87
CA ALA A 109 -11.90 13.35 -4.28
C ALA A 109 -13.44 13.32 -4.22
N HIS A 110 -14.05 13.97 -3.22
CA HIS A 110 -15.50 14.09 -3.12
C HIS A 110 -16.10 14.98 -4.22
N LYS A 111 -15.51 16.16 -4.45
CA LYS A 111 -16.00 17.13 -5.44
C LYS A 111 -15.78 16.67 -6.88
N ASN A 112 -14.58 16.18 -7.18
CA ASN A 112 -14.13 15.92 -8.54
C ASN A 112 -14.18 14.44 -8.92
N ARG A 113 -14.54 13.56 -7.98
CA ARG A 113 -14.52 12.08 -8.14
C ARG A 113 -13.14 11.49 -8.44
N TRP A 114 -12.08 12.22 -8.12
CA TRP A 114 -10.72 11.73 -8.35
C TRP A 114 -10.28 10.73 -7.30
N PRO A 115 -9.44 9.75 -7.66
CA PRO A 115 -8.90 8.82 -6.69
C PRO A 115 -7.91 9.51 -5.75
N VAL A 116 -7.96 9.14 -4.47
CA VAL A 116 -6.99 9.59 -3.47
C VAL A 116 -5.61 8.99 -3.76
N LEU A 117 -5.57 7.70 -4.09
CA LEU A 117 -4.37 7.01 -4.54
C LEU A 117 -4.31 7.05 -6.07
N ARG A 118 -3.29 7.70 -6.61
CA ARG A 118 -3.20 8.08 -8.03
C ARG A 118 -2.04 7.36 -8.69
N HIS A 119 -2.33 6.68 -9.80
CA HIS A 119 -1.26 6.13 -10.62
C HIS A 119 -0.45 7.27 -11.26
N PRO A 120 0.90 7.20 -11.33
CA PRO A 120 1.73 8.27 -11.90
C PRO A 120 1.35 8.67 -13.33
N VAL A 121 0.78 7.75 -14.11
CA VAL A 121 0.30 8.01 -15.48
C VAL A 121 -0.79 9.10 -15.54
N LEU A 122 -1.52 9.34 -14.44
CA LEU A 122 -2.44 10.48 -14.36
C LEU A 122 -1.66 11.77 -14.54
N TYR A 123 -0.49 11.89 -13.92
CA TYR A 123 0.34 13.10 -14.00
C TYR A 123 1.30 13.11 -15.19
N TYR A 124 1.68 11.96 -15.71
CA TYR A 124 2.70 11.88 -16.75
C TYR A 124 2.28 10.88 -17.83
N PRO A 125 1.20 11.16 -18.58
CA PRO A 125 0.60 10.20 -19.49
C PRO A 125 1.50 9.86 -20.70
N THR A 126 2.42 10.76 -21.08
CA THR A 126 3.29 10.59 -22.25
C THR A 126 4.63 9.91 -21.93
N GLU A 127 4.96 9.74 -20.65
CA GLU A 127 6.23 9.14 -20.24
C GLU A 127 6.19 7.61 -20.33
N LYS A 128 6.96 7.04 -21.27
CA LYS A 128 7.00 5.59 -21.52
C LYS A 128 7.34 4.78 -20.26
N ILE A 129 8.29 5.25 -19.44
CA ILE A 129 8.67 4.54 -18.21
C ILE A 129 7.48 4.48 -17.25
N ILE A 130 6.76 5.58 -17.08
CA ILE A 130 5.57 5.63 -16.21
C ILE A 130 4.45 4.72 -16.71
N GLN A 131 4.26 4.59 -18.02
CA GLN A 131 3.30 3.65 -18.59
C GLN A 131 3.65 2.17 -18.30
N THR A 132 4.91 1.85 -18.01
CA THR A 132 5.33 0.49 -17.62
C THR A 132 5.15 0.19 -16.13
N LEU A 133 4.91 1.21 -15.31
CA LEU A 133 4.62 1.04 -13.89
C LEU A 133 3.21 0.48 -13.72
N ILE A 134 3.05 -0.42 -12.74
CA ILE A 134 1.79 -1.10 -12.42
C ILE A 134 1.45 -0.93 -10.93
N TYR A 135 2.43 -1.14 -10.05
CA TYR A 135 2.24 -1.12 -8.59
C TYR A 135 3.45 -0.59 -7.81
N GLN A 136 4.56 -0.33 -8.50
CA GLN A 136 5.86 -0.03 -7.90
C GLN A 136 5.82 1.29 -7.12
N GLN A 137 5.06 2.27 -7.62
CA GLN A 137 4.89 3.57 -6.99
C GLN A 137 3.53 4.18 -7.32
N PHE A 138 3.03 5.00 -6.40
CA PHE A 138 1.80 5.75 -6.57
C PHE A 138 1.85 7.07 -5.81
N PHE A 139 0.97 8.00 -6.17
CA PHE A 139 0.79 9.24 -5.46
C PHE A 139 -0.37 9.15 -4.46
N ILE A 140 -0.22 9.85 -3.33
CA ILE A 140 -1.29 10.17 -2.40
C ILE A 140 -1.64 11.64 -2.68
N GLY A 141 -2.77 11.89 -3.34
CA GLY A 141 -3.05 13.21 -3.91
C GLY A 141 -1.99 13.62 -4.93
N SER A 142 -1.55 14.88 -4.91
CA SER A 142 -0.66 15.46 -5.92
C SER A 142 0.81 15.63 -5.51
N CYS A 143 1.14 15.47 -4.24
CA CYS A 143 2.45 15.91 -3.72
C CYS A 143 3.27 14.81 -3.05
N VAL A 144 2.63 13.76 -2.52
CA VAL A 144 3.33 12.68 -1.82
C VAL A 144 3.38 11.46 -2.73
N MET A 145 4.58 11.05 -3.11
CA MET A 145 4.81 9.80 -3.83
C MET A 145 5.26 8.72 -2.84
N ALA A 146 4.70 7.53 -2.97
CA ALA A 146 5.03 6.36 -2.19
C ALA A 146 5.51 5.23 -3.10
N ALA A 147 6.60 4.57 -2.71
CA ALA A 147 7.13 3.37 -3.35
C ALA A 147 7.32 2.29 -2.28
N PRO A 148 6.28 1.48 -1.98
CA PRO A 148 6.35 0.50 -0.90
C PRO A 148 7.23 -0.70 -1.28
N VAL A 149 7.89 -1.29 -0.28
CA VAL A 149 8.62 -2.55 -0.47
C VAL A 149 7.63 -3.72 -0.37
N LEU A 150 7.34 -4.36 -1.51
CA LEU A 150 6.34 -5.44 -1.60
C LEU A 150 6.97 -6.84 -1.76
N THR A 151 8.27 -6.87 -2.06
CA THR A 151 9.04 -8.11 -2.26
C THR A 151 9.65 -8.56 -0.93
N PRO A 152 9.62 -9.86 -0.60
CA PRO A 152 10.17 -10.37 0.65
C PRO A 152 11.69 -10.29 0.65
N TYR A 153 12.28 -10.20 1.85
CA TYR A 153 13.73 -10.10 2.08
C TYR A 153 14.40 -8.90 1.38
N THR A 154 13.59 -7.91 1.00
CA THR A 154 14.05 -6.75 0.22
C THR A 154 14.21 -5.56 1.16
N THR A 155 15.35 -4.88 1.07
CA THR A 155 15.69 -3.71 1.90
C THR A 155 15.58 -2.39 1.14
N TYR A 156 15.64 -2.42 -0.20
CA TYR A 156 15.56 -1.26 -1.07
C TYR A 156 14.63 -1.51 -2.26
N VAL A 157 14.07 -0.44 -2.82
CA VAL A 157 13.31 -0.47 -4.07
C VAL A 157 13.80 0.63 -4.98
N GLU A 158 13.78 0.39 -6.28
CA GLU A 158 14.05 1.42 -7.27
C GLU A 158 12.82 2.32 -7.40
N VAL A 159 13.06 3.62 -7.44
CA VAL A 159 12.00 4.64 -7.54
C VAL A 159 12.29 5.50 -8.76
N TYR A 160 11.28 5.65 -9.62
CA TYR A 160 11.37 6.51 -10.77
C TYR A 160 10.85 7.91 -10.43
N PHE A 161 11.72 8.91 -10.53
CA PHE A 161 11.34 10.31 -10.39
C PHE A 161 11.27 10.96 -11.78
N PRO A 162 10.07 11.39 -12.22
CA PRO A 162 9.92 12.10 -13.50
C PRO A 162 10.67 13.44 -13.46
N LYS A 163 11.16 13.88 -14.62
CA LYS A 163 11.88 15.16 -14.74
C LYS A 163 10.89 16.32 -14.62
N ASP A 164 11.06 17.10 -13.56
CA ASP A 164 10.30 18.29 -13.18
C ASP A 164 8.80 18.16 -12.85
N ARG A 165 8.38 19.09 -11.99
CA ARG A 165 7.02 19.24 -11.47
C ARG A 165 6.13 19.79 -12.57
N GLN A 166 5.46 18.93 -13.35
CA GLN A 166 4.27 19.40 -14.04
C GLN A 166 3.27 19.83 -12.96
N ARG A 167 3.08 21.15 -12.80
CA ARG A 167 1.94 21.70 -12.06
C ARG A 167 0.69 21.39 -12.89
N ILE A 168 0.25 20.14 -12.84
CA ILE A 168 -1.03 19.79 -13.42
C ILE A 168 -2.07 20.34 -12.47
N LYS A 169 -2.60 21.50 -12.85
CA LYS A 169 -3.86 21.99 -12.34
C LYS A 169 -4.93 21.21 -13.10
N TRP A 170 -5.51 20.26 -12.41
CA TRP A 170 -6.76 19.64 -12.81
C TRP A 170 -7.92 20.52 -12.33
#